data_AF-A0A7J6NZU6-F1
#
_entry.id   AF-A0A7J6NZU6-F1
#
_cell.length_a   1.000
_cell.length_b   1.000
_cell.length_c   1.000
_cell.angle_alpha   90.00
_cell.angle_beta   90.00
_cell.angle_gamma   90.00
#
_symmetry.space_group_name_H-M   'P 1'
#
loop_
_entity.id
_entity.type
_entity.pdbx_description
1 polymer ?
#
loop_
_entity_poly.entity_id
_entity_poly.type
_entity_poly.pdbx_seq_one_letter_code
_entity_poly.pdbx_strand_id
1 'polypeptide(L)'
;AIKRDDTFAVSALNVHRLVLTALTVAAKFHDDIYYSNAFYARVGGVSVAELNTLELTLLKMMDWQCFVPTEEYQMYERSITMTLP
;
A
#
# COMPACT_ATOMS: atom_id res chain seq x y z
N ALA A 1 10.16 -11.61 6.32
CA ALA A 1 10.28 -10.23 6.83
C ALA A 1 10.60 -9.31 5.67
N ILE A 2 9.84 -8.24 5.47
CA ILE A 2 10.07 -7.24 4.42
C ILE A 2 11.50 -6.71 4.58
N LYS A 3 12.31 -6.79 3.52
CA LYS A 3 13.67 -6.22 3.55
C LYS A 3 13.56 -4.71 3.65
N ARG A 4 14.29 -4.14 4.61
CA ARG A 4 14.45 -2.69 4.70
C ARG A 4 15.32 -2.24 3.52
N ASP A 5 14.78 -1.35 2.70
CA ASP A 5 15.53 -0.65 1.67
C ASP A 5 16.06 0.66 2.26
N ASP A 6 17.35 0.71 2.57
CA ASP A 6 17.99 1.89 3.17
C ASP A 6 18.07 3.09 2.21
N THR A 7 17.74 2.90 0.93
CA THR A 7 17.66 3.98 -0.06
C THR A 7 16.27 4.62 -0.14
N PHE A 8 15.25 3.96 0.40
CA PHE A 8 13.87 4.46 0.40
C PHE A 8 13.53 5.18 1.71
N ALA A 9 13.43 6.50 1.64
CA ALA A 9 12.98 7.34 2.75
C ALA A 9 11.57 7.91 2.51
N VAL A 10 10.67 7.72 3.47
CA VAL A 10 9.33 8.32 3.43
C VAL A 10 9.44 9.82 3.73
N SER A 11 8.76 10.63 2.92
CA SER A 11 8.73 12.09 3.05
C SER A 11 7.34 12.63 2.69
N ALA A 12 7.06 13.89 3.04
CA ALA A 12 5.82 14.56 2.66
C ALA A 12 5.56 14.58 1.14
N LEU A 13 6.62 14.47 0.33
CA LEU A 13 6.55 14.48 -1.14
C LEU A 13 6.18 13.11 -1.74
N ASN A 14 6.37 12.00 -1.01
CA ASN A 14 6.11 10.66 -1.53
C ASN A 14 5.05 9.87 -0.75
N VAL A 15 4.69 10.31 0.46
CA VAL A 15 3.76 9.59 1.35
C VAL A 15 2.38 9.38 0.72
N HIS A 16 1.86 10.36 -0.03
CA HIS A 16 0.55 10.26 -0.67
C HIS A 16 0.53 9.16 -1.75
N ARG A 17 1.61 9.05 -2.54
CA ARG A 17 1.78 7.99 -3.55
C ARG A 17 1.91 6.64 -2.89
N LEU A 18 2.73 6.56 -1.83
CA LEU A 18 2.92 5.34 -1.06
C LEU A 18 1.60 4.81 -0.50
N VAL A 19 0.80 5.67 0.15
CA VAL A 19 -0.49 5.29 0.74
C VAL A 19 -1.48 4.85 -0.34
N LEU A 20 -1.58 5.59 -1.45
CA LEU A 20 -2.46 5.22 -2.56
C LEU A 20 -2.11 3.83 -3.12
N THR A 21 -0.82 3.58 -3.36
CA THR A 21 -0.35 2.31 -3.91
C THR A 21 -0.53 1.17 -2.93
N ALA A 22 -0.20 1.37 -1.65
CA ALA A 22 -0.39 0.36 -0.61
C ALA A 22 -1.87 -0.02 -0.45
N LEU A 23 -2.77 0.97 -0.44
CA LEU A 23 -4.22 0.74 -0.41
C LEU A 23 -4.69 -0.08 -1.63
N THR A 24 -4.21 0.29 -2.82
CA THR A 24 -4.60 -0.39 -4.07
C THR A 24 -4.15 -1.85 -4.08
N VAL A 25 -2.91 -2.12 -3.65
CA VAL A 25 -2.37 -3.48 -3.54
C VAL A 25 -3.12 -4.28 -2.48
N ALA A 26 -3.39 -3.70 -1.32
CA ALA A 26 -4.14 -4.35 -0.24
C ALA A 26 -5.55 -4.75 -0.68
N ALA A 27 -6.29 -3.81 -1.29
CA ALA A 27 -7.65 -4.08 -1.78
C ALA A 27 -7.67 -5.21 -2.82
N LYS A 28 -6.73 -5.21 -3.78
CA LYS A 28 -6.65 -6.27 -4.79
C LYS A 28 -6.26 -7.64 -4.23
N PHE A 29 -5.49 -7.67 -3.15
CA PHE A 29 -4.97 -8.92 -2.57
C PHE A 29 -5.94 -9.52 -1.55
N HIS A 30 -6.66 -8.69 -0.80
CA HIS A 30 -7.50 -9.11 0.32
C HIS A 30 -9.00 -9.04 0.05
N ASP A 31 -9.48 -8.17 -0.83
CA ASP A 31 -10.91 -8.03 -1.10
C ASP A 31 -11.34 -8.89 -2.28
N ASP A 32 -12.46 -9.62 -2.14
CA ASP A 32 -13.07 -10.38 -3.24
C ASP A 32 -13.57 -9.47 -4.38
N ILE A 33 -13.90 -8.22 -4.04
CA ILE A 33 -14.42 -7.21 -4.96
C ILE A 33 -13.55 -5.96 -4.87
N TYR A 34 -12.84 -5.63 -5.95
CA TYR A 34 -11.99 -4.46 -6.05
C TYR A 34 -12.25 -3.67 -7.34
N TYR A 35 -11.87 -2.39 -7.35
CA TYR A 35 -12.01 -1.53 -8.52
C TYR A 35 -10.80 -1.60 -9.48
N SER A 36 -10.97 -1.10 -10.71
CA SER A 36 -9.89 -1.04 -11.68
C SER A 36 -8.84 0.01 -11.32
N ASN A 37 -7.62 -0.13 -11.86
CA ASN A 37 -6.56 0.88 -11.69
C ASN A 37 -6.96 2.25 -12.22
N ALA A 38 -7.80 2.30 -13.25
CA ALA A 38 -8.33 3.56 -13.74
C ALA A 38 -9.17 4.28 -12.68
N PHE A 39 -9.94 3.53 -11.89
CA PHE A 39 -10.73 4.09 -10.79
C PHE A 39 -9.83 4.60 -9.65
N TYR A 40 -8.91 3.76 -9.17
CA TYR A 40 -7.99 4.14 -8.09
C TYR A 40 -7.08 5.31 -8.49
N ALA A 41 -6.56 5.32 -9.72
CA ALA A 41 -5.73 6.41 -10.22
C ALA A 41 -6.50 7.73 -10.29
N ARG A 42 -7.76 7.69 -10.73
CA ARG A 42 -8.64 8.88 -10.77
C ARG A 42 -8.89 9.44 -9.37
N VAL A 43 -9.18 8.59 -8.39
CA VAL A 43 -9.38 9.02 -6.99
C VAL A 43 -8.09 9.56 -6.39
N GLY A 44 -6.97 8.90 -6.66
CA GLY A 44 -5.65 9.28 -6.17
C GLY A 44 -4.98 10.45 -6.89
N GLY A 45 -5.61 10.99 -7.95
CA GLY A 45 -5.08 12.13 -8.71
C GLY A 45 -3.82 11.83 -9.51
N VAL A 46 -3.62 10.57 -9.92
CA VAL A 46 -2.44 10.12 -10.69
C VAL A 46 -2.86 9.55 -12.04
N SER A 47 -1.91 9.42 -12.97
CA SER A 47 -2.18 8.71 -14.22
C SER A 47 -2.26 7.20 -13.97
N VAL A 48 -3.01 6.48 -14.81
CA VAL A 48 -3.09 5.00 -14.73
C VAL A 48 -1.71 4.36 -14.93
N ALA A 49 -0.92 4.90 -15.86
CA ALA A 49 0.44 4.42 -16.11
C ALA A 49 1.32 4.58 -14.88
N GLU A 50 1.23 5.72 -14.19
CA GLU A 50 1.97 5.97 -12.97
C GLU A 50 1.53 5.01 -11.85
N LEU A 51 0.23 4.82 -11.63
CA LEU A 51 -0.25 3.86 -10.63
C LEU A 51 0.24 2.44 -10.90
N ASN A 52 0.21 2.00 -12.17
CA ASN A 52 0.74 0.70 -12.57
C ASN A 52 2.24 0.55 -12.24
N THR A 53 3.04 1.60 -12.50
CA THR A 53 4.47 1.60 -12.15
C THR A 53 4.67 1.56 -10.64
N LEU A 54 3.91 2.35 -9.88
CA LEU A 54 4.01 2.38 -8.43
C LEU A 54 3.65 1.03 -7.80
N GLU A 55 2.58 0.38 -8.25
CA GLU A 55 2.21 -0.97 -7.79
C GLU A 55 3.33 -1.98 -8.01
N LEU A 56 3.91 -2.02 -9.20
CA LEU A 56 5.00 -2.93 -9.51
C LEU A 56 6.24 -2.64 -8.65
N THR A 57 6.57 -1.37 -8.43
CA THR A 57 7.68 -0.96 -7.56
C THR A 57 7.44 -1.43 -6.12
N LEU A 58 6.25 -1.19 -5.57
CA LEU A 58 5.91 -1.62 -4.21
C LEU A 58 5.97 -3.14 -4.05
N LEU A 59 5.39 -3.89 -5.00
CA LEU A 59 5.42 -5.35 -4.98
C LEU A 59 6.85 -5.90 -5.04
N LYS A 60 7.73 -5.30 -5.84
CA LYS A 60 9.16 -5.67 -5.88
C LYS A 60 9.86 -5.36 -4.56
N MET A 61 9.58 -4.21 -3.94
CA MET A 61 10.15 -3.86 -2.63
C MET A 61 9.74 -4.84 -1.53
N MET A 62 8.51 -5.37 -1.61
CA MET A 62 8.00 -6.38 -0.65
C MET A 62 8.39 -7.82 -1.02
N ASP A 63 9.13 -8.04 -2.11
CA ASP A 63 9.41 -9.38 -2.66
C ASP A 63 8.13 -10.22 -2.82
N TRP A 64 7.06 -9.56 -3.28
CA TRP A 64 5.73 -10.14 -3.50
C TRP A 64 5.07 -10.74 -2.25
N GLN A 65 5.61 -10.48 -1.05
CA GLN A 65 5.05 -10.94 0.22
C GLN A 65 3.89 -10.01 0.66
N CYS A 66 2.70 -10.25 0.13
CA CYS A 66 1.50 -9.46 0.44
C CYS A 66 0.60 -10.10 1.52
N PHE A 67 0.87 -11.35 1.89
CA PHE A 67 0.09 -12.04 2.91
C PHE A 67 0.41 -11.49 4.30
N VAL A 68 -0.63 -11.05 5.01
CA VAL A 68 -0.56 -10.58 6.39
C VAL A 68 -1.36 -11.52 7.28
N PRO A 69 -0.75 -12.18 8.29
CA PRO A 69 -1.46 -12.98 9.26
C PRO A 69 -2.44 -12.13 10.09
N THR A 70 -3.55 -12.73 10.51
CA THR A 70 -4.59 -12.07 11.32
C THR A 70 -4.02 -11.45 12.59
N GLU A 71 -3.09 -12.14 13.26
CA GLU A 71 -2.48 -11.69 14.50
C GLU A 71 -1.64 -10.41 14.29
N GLU A 72 -0.93 -10.34 13.16
CA GLU A 72 -0.13 -9.16 12.79
C GLU A 72 -1.04 -7.98 12.45
N TYR A 73 -2.10 -8.21 11.67
CA TYR A 73 -3.10 -7.18 11.37
C TYR A 73 -3.72 -6.59 12.64
N GLN A 74 -4.20 -7.45 13.56
CA GLN A 74 -4.82 -7.03 14.83
C GLN A 74 -3.83 -6.30 15.76
N MET A 75 -2.54 -6.59 15.65
CA MET A 75 -1.52 -5.84 16.40
C MET A 75 -1.41 -4.40 15.90
N TYR A 76 -1.37 -4.19 14.58
CA TYR A 76 -1.32 -2.84 14.00
C TYR A 76 -2.64 -2.08 14.14
N GLU A 77 -3.78 -2.74 13.98
CA GLU A 77 -5.10 -2.14 14.21
C GLU A 77 -5.21 -1.57 15.63
N ARG A 78 -4.81 -2.35 16.64
CA ARG A 78 -4.83 -1.90 18.05
C ARG A 78 -3.89 -0.73 18.29
N SER A 79 -2.69 -0.75 17.71
CA SER A 79 -1.72 0.33 17.94
C SER A 79 -2.20 1.68 17.36
N ILE A 80 -2.88 1.64 16.21
CA ILE A 80 -3.48 2.82 15.58
C ILE A 80 -4.72 3.29 16.36
N THR A 81 -5.58 2.36 16.76
CA THR A 81 -6.81 2.69 17.50
C THR A 81 -6.51 3.28 18.89
N MET A 82 -5.49 2.76 19.58
CA MET A 82 -5.10 3.26 20.90
C MET A 82 -4.37 4.61 20.87
N THR A 83 -3.84 5.03 19.71
CA THR A 83 -3.18 6.34 19.56
C THR A 83 -4.15 7.46 19.17
N LEU A 84 -5.36 7.10 18.72
CA LEU A 84 -6.44 8.05 18.48
C LEU A 84 -7.24 8.26 19.79
N PRO A 85 -7.53 9.52 20.19
CA PRO A 85 -8.23 9.84 21.43
C PRO A 85 -9.70 9.39 21.46
#